data_AF-A0A1Y3AC25-F1
#
_entry.id   AF-A0A1Y3AC25-F1
#
_cell.length_a   1.000
_cell.length_b   1.000
_cell.length_c   1.000
_cell.angle_alpha   90.00
_cell.angle_beta   90.00
_cell.angle_gamma   90.00
#
_symmetry.space_group_name_H-M   'P 1'
#
loop_
_entity.id
_entity.type
_entity.pdbx_description
1 polymer ?
#
loop_
_entity_poly.entity_id
_entity_poly.type
_entity_poly.pdbx_seq_one_letter_code
_entity_poly.pdbx_strand_id
1 'polypeptide(L)'
;MIDTPPEEVEQILWESDARRMPLAALKRLPMPYAGLVERGSWAWRDGLLVDQQVHVMLFAAGGGQTLVAAHQEANALNPLVAMDHYRGRGYDVPGGERAVRKRLDEGVWVEE
;
A
#
# COMPACT_ATOMS: atom_id res chain seq x y z
N MET A 1 -9.28 6.39 -6.43
CA MET A 1 -8.25 7.31 -5.87
C MET A 1 -8.78 7.89 -4.56
N ILE A 2 -8.00 8.71 -3.85
CA ILE A 2 -8.43 9.47 -2.66
C ILE A 2 -8.27 10.97 -2.95
N ASP A 3 -9.26 11.80 -2.61
CA ASP A 3 -9.29 13.25 -2.87
C ASP A 3 -8.52 14.08 -1.82
N THR A 4 -7.34 13.62 -1.44
CA THR A 4 -6.45 14.36 -0.53
C THR A 4 -4.99 14.04 -0.84
N PRO A 5 -4.02 14.95 -0.59
CA PRO A 5 -2.63 14.71 -0.96
C PRO A 5 -1.99 13.58 -0.14
N PRO A 6 -0.88 12.99 -0.63
CA PRO A 6 -0.28 11.82 0.00
C PRO A 6 0.03 12.00 1.49
N GLU A 7 0.44 13.18 1.92
CA GLU A 7 0.76 13.50 3.31
C GLU A 7 -0.44 13.31 4.25
N GLU A 8 -1.65 13.66 3.79
CA GLU A 8 -2.88 13.43 4.55
C GLU A 8 -3.31 11.95 4.50
N VAL A 9 -3.11 11.28 3.36
CA VAL A 9 -3.34 9.82 3.27
C VAL A 9 -2.38 9.03 4.16
N GLU A 10 -1.15 9.50 4.35
CA GLU A 10 -0.20 8.92 5.31
C GLU A 10 -0.72 9.00 6.75
N GLN A 11 -1.37 10.10 7.11
CA GLN A 11 -2.00 10.25 8.43
C GLN A 11 -3.18 9.28 8.59
N ILE A 12 -4.04 9.15 7.57
CA ILE A 12 -5.16 8.18 7.57
C ILE A 12 -4.64 6.74 7.72
N LEU A 13 -3.55 6.39 7.03
CA LEU A 13 -2.92 5.08 7.15
C LEU A 13 -2.35 4.84 8.56
N TRP A 14 -1.72 5.86 9.14
CA TRP A 14 -1.22 5.77 10.51
C TRP A 14 -2.34 5.55 11.54
N GLU A 15 -3.44 6.30 11.42
CA GLU A 15 -4.62 6.21 12.29
C GLU A 15 -5.38 4.89 12.13
N SER A 16 -5.28 4.26 10.96
CA SER A 16 -5.84 2.92 10.69
C SER A 16 -4.85 1.78 10.99
N ASP A 17 -3.87 2.01 11.87
CA ASP A 17 -2.88 1.03 12.32
C ASP A 17 -1.91 0.48 11.25
N ALA A 18 -1.83 1.13 10.08
CA ALA A 18 -0.76 0.82 9.14
C ALA A 18 0.60 1.24 9.71
N ARG A 19 1.65 0.51 9.33
CA ARG A 19 3.02 0.84 9.71
C ARG A 19 3.84 1.22 8.49
N ARG A 20 4.56 2.33 8.58
CA ARG A 20 5.50 2.80 7.56
C ARG A 20 6.56 1.73 7.29
N MET A 21 6.87 1.51 6.01
CA MET A 21 7.89 0.57 5.55
C MET A 21 9.13 1.35 5.08
N PRO A 22 10.15 1.53 5.95
CA PRO A 22 11.31 2.37 5.62
C PRO A 22 12.27 1.76 4.59
N LEU A 23 12.20 0.44 4.38
CA LEU A 23 13.07 -0.30 3.46
C LEU A 23 12.35 -0.77 2.19
N ALA A 24 11.22 -0.14 1.84
CA ALA A 24 10.53 -0.47 0.61
C ALA A 24 11.33 0.01 -0.62
N ALA A 25 11.42 -0.85 -1.64
CA ALA A 25 11.98 -0.45 -2.93
C ALA A 25 11.11 0.65 -3.56
N LEU A 26 11.75 1.75 -3.97
CA LEU A 26 11.09 2.87 -4.63
C LEU A 26 10.46 2.43 -5.95
N LYS A 27 9.14 2.56 -6.08
CA LYS A 27 8.43 2.23 -7.33
C LYS A 27 8.15 3.44 -8.19
N ARG A 28 8.12 3.15 -9.49
CA ARG A 28 7.64 4.05 -10.53
C ARG A 28 6.56 3.32 -11.30
N LEU A 29 5.41 3.95 -11.46
CA LEU A 29 4.31 3.32 -12.17
C LEU A 29 4.54 3.35 -13.69
N PRO A 30 4.14 2.29 -14.41
CA PRO A 30 4.06 2.29 -15.86
C PRO A 30 2.82 3.07 -16.34
N MET A 31 2.60 3.10 -17.66
CA MET A 31 1.35 3.64 -18.23
C MET A 31 0.11 2.95 -17.64
N PRO A 32 -1.04 3.66 -17.49
CA PRO A 32 -1.27 5.06 -17.87
C PRO A 32 -0.72 6.10 -16.85
N TYR A 33 -0.22 5.65 -15.71
CA TYR A 33 0.30 6.49 -14.63
C TYR A 33 1.81 6.75 -14.75
N ALA A 34 2.34 6.76 -15.97
CA ALA A 34 3.77 6.72 -16.20
C ALA A 34 4.49 7.90 -15.54
N GLY A 35 5.54 7.57 -14.79
CA GLY A 35 6.39 8.56 -14.14
C GLY A 35 5.94 8.97 -12.75
N LEU A 36 4.76 8.52 -12.28
CA LEU A 36 4.40 8.68 -10.87
C LEU A 36 5.39 7.90 -10.01
N VAL A 37 6.00 8.61 -9.06
CA VAL A 37 6.99 8.09 -8.13
C VAL A 37 6.30 7.85 -6.80
N GLU A 38 6.56 6.69 -6.21
CA GLU A 38 6.08 6.33 -4.88
C GLU A 38 6.46 7.44 -3.87
N ARG A 39 5.46 7.92 -3.14
CA ARG A 39 5.57 8.89 -2.04
C ARG A 39 5.48 8.21 -0.70
N GLY A 40 4.74 7.12 -0.63
CA GLY A 40 4.62 6.37 0.60
C GLY A 40 4.49 4.87 0.45
N SER A 41 5.00 4.17 1.46
CA SER A 41 5.03 2.72 1.57
C SER A 41 4.65 2.28 2.97
N TRP A 42 3.59 1.50 3.08
CA TRP A 42 2.93 1.16 4.34
C TRP A 42 2.49 -0.30 4.35
N ALA A 43 2.37 -0.90 5.53
CA ALA A 43 1.87 -2.26 5.65
C ALA A 43 0.89 -2.40 6.81
N TRP A 44 -0.24 -3.10 6.55
CA TRP A 44 -1.08 -3.66 7.62
C TRP A 44 -0.71 -5.11 7.86
N ARG A 45 -0.58 -5.47 9.14
CA ARG A 45 -0.26 -6.81 9.60
C ARG A 45 -0.73 -6.97 11.06
N ASP A 46 -1.26 -8.13 11.39
CA ASP A 46 -1.80 -8.43 12.73
C ASP A 46 -0.71 -8.84 13.74
N GLY A 47 0.55 -8.57 13.43
CA GLY A 47 1.71 -8.87 14.25
C GLY A 47 3.01 -8.61 13.49
N LEU A 48 4.14 -8.55 14.20
CA LEU A 48 5.43 -8.24 13.56
C LEU A 48 5.89 -9.34 12.59
N LEU A 49 5.69 -10.60 12.97
CA LEU A 49 6.20 -11.78 12.27
C LEU A 49 5.09 -12.68 11.72
N VAL A 50 3.90 -12.15 11.45
CA VAL A 50 2.84 -12.92 10.74
C VAL A 50 3.28 -13.26 9.32
N ASP A 51 2.70 -14.29 8.71
CA ASP A 51 3.12 -14.78 7.39
C ASP A 51 2.76 -13.85 6.23
N GLN A 52 1.69 -13.06 6.37
CA GLN A 52 1.15 -12.21 5.31
C GLN A 52 0.96 -10.78 5.79
N GLN A 53 1.08 -9.83 4.86
CA GLN A 53 0.77 -8.43 5.09
C GLN A 53 0.03 -7.84 3.88
N VAL A 54 -0.66 -6.73 4.09
CA VAL A 54 -1.19 -5.89 3.00
C VAL A 54 -0.24 -4.73 2.83
N HIS A 55 0.47 -4.67 1.71
CA HIS A 55 1.37 -3.57 1.36
C HIS A 55 0.60 -2.52 0.57
N VAL A 56 0.71 -1.27 1.01
CA VAL A 56 0.01 -0.10 0.47
C VAL A 56 1.04 0.93 0.03
N MET A 57 0.87 1.42 -1.19
CA MET A 57 1.76 2.35 -1.85
C MET A 57 0.99 3.59 -2.28
N LEU A 58 1.54 4.76 -1.99
CA LEU A 58 0.94 6.05 -2.29
C LEU A 58 1.68 6.73 -3.43
N PHE A 59 0.94 7.25 -4.39
CA PHE A 59 1.45 8.03 -5.51
C PHE A 59 0.67 9.33 -5.58
N ALA A 60 1.38 10.46 -5.67
CA ALA A 60 0.72 11.74 -5.91
C ALA A 60 0.03 11.70 -7.28
N ALA A 61 -1.29 11.79 -7.28
CA ALA A 61 -2.08 12.04 -8.48
C ALA A 61 -2.28 13.56 -8.63
N GLY A 62 -2.48 14.03 -9.86
CA GLY A 62 -2.72 15.46 -10.11
C GLY A 62 -3.91 16.00 -9.31
N GLY A 63 -3.98 17.32 -9.14
CA GLY A 63 -5.15 17.96 -8.48
C GLY A 63 -5.21 17.78 -6.96
N GLY A 64 -4.11 17.43 -6.30
CA GLY A 64 -4.09 17.19 -4.86
C GLY A 64 -4.63 15.82 -4.46
N GLN A 65 -4.74 14.89 -5.41
CA GLN A 65 -5.28 13.55 -5.18
C GLN A 65 -4.16 12.54 -4.90
N THR A 66 -4.54 11.39 -4.36
CA THR A 66 -3.63 10.27 -4.13
C THR A 66 -4.14 9.02 -4.84
N LEU A 67 -3.27 8.45 -5.69
CA LEU A 67 -3.44 7.09 -6.18
C LEU A 67 -2.90 6.12 -5.12
N VAL A 68 -3.77 5.25 -4.64
CA VAL A 68 -3.43 4.18 -3.70
C VAL A 68 -3.37 2.87 -4.47
N ALA A 69 -2.21 2.23 -4.46
CA ALA A 69 -2.03 0.88 -4.98
C ALA A 69 -1.74 -0.07 -3.82
N ALA A 70 -2.24 -1.30 -3.87
CA ALA A 70 -1.99 -2.26 -2.81
C ALA A 70 -2.01 -3.70 -3.29
N HIS A 71 -1.39 -4.56 -2.50
CA HIS A 71 -1.36 -6.00 -2.72
C HIS A 71 -1.17 -6.73 -1.39
N GLN A 72 -1.65 -7.95 -1.32
CA GLN A 72 -1.26 -8.90 -0.29
C GLN A 72 0.04 -9.58 -0.71
N GLU A 73 0.93 -9.79 0.27
CA GLU A 73 2.22 -10.42 0.05
C GLU A 73 2.70 -11.14 1.31
N ALA A 74 3.67 -12.04 1.13
CA ALA A 74 4.44 -12.57 2.25
C ALA A 74 5.12 -11.42 3.02
N ASN A 75 5.15 -11.53 4.35
CA ASN A 75 5.74 -10.52 5.20
C ASN A 75 7.28 -10.60 5.16
N ALA A 76 7.92 -9.55 4.63
CA ALA A 76 9.37 -9.45 4.53
C ALA A 76 10.10 -9.52 5.89
N LEU A 77 9.40 -9.23 7.01
CA LEU A 77 9.98 -9.26 8.35
C LEU A 77 9.99 -10.65 8.98
N ASN A 78 9.16 -11.58 8.48
CA ASN A 78 9.10 -12.95 8.99
C ASN A 78 10.13 -13.83 8.26
N PRO A 79 11.19 -14.33 8.93
CA PRO A 79 12.27 -15.08 8.29
C PRO A 79 11.81 -16.40 7.65
N LEU A 80 10.65 -16.95 8.05
CA LEU A 80 10.12 -18.19 7.49
C LEU A 80 9.53 -18.00 6.10
N VAL A 81 9.07 -16.78 5.77
CA VAL A 81 8.38 -16.46 4.50
C VAL A 81 9.03 -15.30 3.73
N ALA A 82 10.04 -14.62 4.29
CA ALA A 82 10.71 -13.48 3.67
C ALA A 82 11.27 -13.80 2.27
N MET A 83 11.72 -15.04 2.04
CA MET A 83 12.18 -15.45 0.70
C MET A 83 11.06 -15.49 -0.33
N ASP A 84 9.83 -15.75 0.08
CA ASP A 84 8.68 -15.73 -0.82
C ASP A 84 8.29 -14.29 -1.18
N HIS A 85 8.44 -13.34 -0.25
CA HIS A 85 8.30 -11.90 -0.51
C HIS A 85 9.24 -11.45 -1.63
N TYR A 86 10.55 -11.70 -1.48
CA TYR A 86 11.54 -11.28 -2.49
C TYR A 86 11.41 -11.99 -3.84
N ARG A 87 10.76 -13.17 -3.86
CA ARG A 87 10.46 -13.91 -5.08
C ARG A 87 9.10 -13.55 -5.68
N GLY A 88 8.32 -12.68 -5.03
CA GLY A 88 6.98 -12.30 -5.47
C GLY A 88 5.95 -13.43 -5.40
N ARG A 89 6.17 -14.45 -4.56
CA ARG A 89 5.22 -15.56 -4.40
C ARG A 89 4.08 -15.14 -3.48
N GLY A 90 2.84 -15.40 -3.91
CA GLY A 90 1.64 -14.98 -3.18
C GLY A 90 1.31 -13.49 -3.32
N TYR A 91 1.91 -12.80 -4.30
CA TYR A 91 1.60 -11.40 -4.62
C TYR A 91 0.18 -11.29 -5.20
N ASP A 92 -0.77 -10.76 -4.42
CA ASP A 92 -2.20 -10.65 -4.78
C ASP A 92 -2.68 -9.20 -4.74
N VAL A 93 -2.72 -8.56 -5.91
CA VAL A 93 -3.22 -7.18 -6.08
C VAL A 93 -4.71 -7.06 -5.73
N PRO A 94 -5.63 -7.85 -6.34
CA PRO A 94 -7.05 -7.78 -5.98
C PRO A 94 -7.32 -7.98 -4.48
N GLY A 95 -6.59 -8.90 -3.83
CA GLY A 95 -6.67 -9.12 -2.38
C GLY A 95 -6.27 -7.89 -1.57
N GLY A 96 -5.17 -7.25 -1.94
CA GLY A 96 -4.71 -6.01 -1.31
C GLY A 96 -5.69 -4.86 -1.49
N GLU A 97 -6.19 -4.65 -2.70
CA GLU A 97 -7.16 -3.59 -3.00
C GLU A 97 -8.46 -3.75 -2.19
N ARG A 98 -9.02 -4.96 -2.14
CA ARG A 98 -10.19 -5.26 -1.29
C ARG A 98 -9.88 -5.01 0.19
N ALA A 99 -8.69 -5.38 0.65
CA ALA A 99 -8.29 -5.22 2.04
C ALA A 99 -8.11 -3.74 2.44
N VAL A 100 -7.64 -2.89 1.52
CA VAL A 100 -7.56 -1.43 1.70
C VAL A 100 -8.95 -0.82 1.74
N ARG A 101 -9.81 -1.15 0.77
CA ARG A 101 -11.18 -0.61 0.72
C ARG A 101 -12.02 -0.97 1.94
N LYS A 102 -11.78 -2.13 2.55
CA LYS A 102 -12.47 -2.53 3.80
C LYS A 102 -11.96 -1.78 5.04
N ARG A 103 -10.71 -1.30 5.03
CA ARG A 103 -10.06 -0.67 6.19
C ARG A 103 -10.19 0.84 6.22
N LEU A 104 -10.31 1.47 5.05
CA LEU A 104 -10.51 2.91 4.92
C LEU A 104 -11.99 3.21 4.70
N ASP A 105 -12.49 4.28 5.32
CA ASP A 105 -13.89 4.68 5.20
C ASP A 105 -14.29 4.92 3.74
N GLU A 106 -15.53 4.58 3.39
CA GLU A 106 -16.06 4.76 2.03
C GLU A 106 -15.98 6.21 1.57
N GLY A 107 -16.20 7.17 2.48
CA GLY A 107 -16.15 8.61 2.20
C GLY A 107 -14.77 9.19 1.89
N VAL A 108 -13.70 8.39 1.99
CA VAL A 108 -12.33 8.80 1.64
C VAL A 108 -12.06 8.57 0.13
N TRP A 109 -12.82 7.69 -0.51
CA TRP A 109 -12.61 7.34 -1.91
C TRP A 109 -13.34 8.29 -2.85
N VAL A 110 -12.71 8.66 -3.96
CA VAL A 110 -13.46 9.18 -5.12
C VAL A 110 -14.07 8.02 -5.89
N GLU A 111 -15.34 8.15 -6.29
CA GLU A 111 -15.96 7.26 -7.27
C GLU A 111 -15.17 7.32 -8.59
N GLU A 112 -15.00 6.17 -9.24
CA GLU A 112 -14.35 6.07 -10.56
C GLU A 112 -15.28 6.51 -11.69
#